data_AF-A0A0K8S9G2-F1
#
_entry.id   AF-A0A0K8S9G2-F1
#
_cell.length_a   1.000
_cell.length_b   1.000
_cell.length_c   1.000
_cell.angle_alpha   90.00
_cell.angle_beta   90.00
_cell.angle_gamma   90.00
#
_symmetry.space_group_name_H-M   'P 1'
#
loop_
_entity.id
_entity.type
_entity.pdbx_description
1 polymer ?
#
loop_
_entity_poly.entity_id
_entity_poly.type
_entity_poly.pdbx_seq_one_letter_code
_entity_poly.pdbx_strand_id
1 'polypeptide(L)'
;MKTFTILLCLAAAVVTVMSSPTKSEDKELNEKWNQHKDSIMKRLEENDADLKRQYQEQLEKVKSSSGIEKESAQKKADALKLEIQKIRARHKQTQERMKSNLTKSLSPRKYCA
;
A
#
# COMPACT_ATOMS: atom_id res chain seq x y z
N MET A 1 -11.13 20.95 -41.52
CA MET A 1 -12.31 21.39 -40.74
C MET A 1 -12.22 20.67 -39.39
N LYS A 2 -11.47 21.22 -38.42
CA LYS A 2 -11.89 22.09 -37.30
C LYS A 2 -12.86 21.41 -36.31
N THR A 3 -12.30 20.67 -35.34
CA THR A 3 -12.84 20.49 -33.96
C THR A 3 -11.78 19.82 -33.07
N PHE A 4 -10.82 20.58 -32.55
CA PHE A 4 -10.02 20.16 -31.37
C PHE A 4 -9.65 21.39 -30.52
N THR A 5 -10.61 22.28 -30.34
CA THR A 5 -10.53 23.36 -29.36
C THR A 5 -11.52 22.99 -28.27
N ILE A 6 -11.04 22.33 -27.22
CA ILE A 6 -11.50 22.34 -25.82
C ILE A 6 -10.72 21.21 -25.14
N LEU A 7 -9.53 21.52 -24.63
CA LEU A 7 -8.96 20.87 -23.44
C LEU A 7 -7.83 21.77 -22.89
N LEU A 8 -8.16 23.06 -22.80
CA LEU A 8 -7.51 24.01 -21.92
C LEU A 8 -8.19 23.88 -20.54
N CYS A 9 -7.41 24.01 -19.47
CA CYS A 9 -7.83 24.20 -18.06
C CYS A 9 -7.76 23.00 -17.09
N LEU A 10 -6.69 22.20 -17.11
CA LEU A 10 -6.36 21.35 -15.94
C LEU A 10 -4.86 21.31 -15.59
N ALA A 11 -4.10 22.33 -16.00
CA ALA A 11 -2.69 22.50 -15.63
C ALA A 11 -2.45 23.72 -14.71
N ALA A 12 -3.48 24.16 -13.99
CA ALA A 12 -3.41 25.29 -13.07
C ALA A 12 -3.98 24.92 -11.69
N ALA A 13 -3.36 23.97 -11.01
CA ALA A 13 -3.59 23.71 -9.57
C ALA A 13 -2.42 23.00 -8.88
N VAL A 14 -1.17 23.16 -9.35
CA VAL A 14 0.02 22.56 -8.73
C VAL A 14 0.88 23.61 -7.99
N VAL A 15 0.23 24.64 -7.45
CA VAL A 15 0.85 25.54 -6.47
C VAL A 15 -0.17 25.77 -5.37
N THR A 16 0.27 25.61 -4.11
CA THR A 16 -0.53 25.48 -2.88
C THR A 16 -1.17 24.09 -2.82
N VAL A 17 -0.68 23.15 -2.02
CA VAL A 17 -0.72 23.15 -0.56
C VAL A 17 0.39 22.24 -0.03
N MET A 18 1.55 22.81 0.31
CA MET A 18 2.42 22.22 1.34
C MET A 18 1.77 22.53 2.69
N SER A 19 0.61 21.95 2.97
CA SER A 19 0.08 21.94 4.34
C SER A 19 1.01 21.07 5.14
N SER A 20 1.84 21.71 5.96
CA SER A 20 2.36 21.03 7.14
C SER A 20 1.15 20.42 7.86
N PRO A 21 1.17 19.12 8.21
CA PRO A 21 0.08 18.50 8.95
C PRO A 21 -0.22 19.36 10.16
N THR A 22 -1.42 19.91 10.22
CA THR A 22 -1.83 20.70 11.37
C THR A 22 -2.09 19.72 12.51
N LYS A 23 -1.64 20.06 13.74
CA LYS A 23 -1.78 19.19 14.93
C LYS A 23 -3.22 18.67 15.19
N SER A 24 -4.24 19.31 14.62
CA SER A 24 -5.63 18.85 14.66
C SER A 24 -5.93 17.68 13.72
N GLU A 25 -5.28 17.62 12.55
CA GLU A 25 -5.42 16.52 11.59
C GLU A 25 -4.90 15.20 12.20
N ASP A 26 -3.83 15.27 13.00
CA ASP A 26 -3.23 14.09 13.66
C ASP A 26 -4.21 13.39 14.61
N LYS A 27 -5.11 14.11 15.29
CA LYS A 27 -6.07 13.52 16.24
C LYS A 27 -7.22 12.83 15.52
N GLU A 28 -7.79 13.48 14.50
CA GLU A 28 -8.86 12.89 13.69
C GLU A 28 -8.36 11.66 12.90
N LEU A 29 -7.15 11.73 12.35
CA LEU A 29 -6.48 10.59 11.72
C LEU A 29 -6.26 9.44 12.70
N ASN A 30 -5.88 9.73 13.95
CA ASN A 30 -5.67 8.71 14.96
C ASN A 30 -6.98 8.05 15.41
N GLU A 31 -8.06 8.81 15.54
CA GLU A 31 -9.39 8.29 15.86
C GLU A 31 -9.93 7.41 14.71
N LYS A 32 -9.85 7.89 13.47
CA LYS A 32 -10.22 7.09 12.27
C LYS A 32 -9.35 5.83 12.13
N TRP A 33 -8.05 5.93 12.43
CA TRP A 33 -7.18 4.76 12.45
C TRP A 33 -7.62 3.74 13.50
N ASN A 34 -7.83 4.15 14.75
CA ASN A 34 -8.25 3.22 15.80
C ASN A 34 -9.61 2.57 15.51
N GLN A 35 -10.52 3.27 14.84
CA GLN A 35 -11.81 2.72 14.41
C GLN A 35 -11.68 1.64 13.33
N HIS A 36 -10.70 1.75 12.42
CA HIS A 36 -10.59 0.88 11.25
C HIS A 36 -9.38 -0.06 11.26
N LYS A 37 -8.45 0.10 12.21
CA LYS A 37 -7.19 -0.63 12.27
C LYS A 37 -7.39 -2.13 12.15
N ASP A 38 -8.30 -2.71 12.93
CA ASP A 38 -8.50 -4.16 12.94
C ASP A 38 -9.07 -4.66 11.62
N SER A 39 -10.01 -3.93 11.02
CA SER A 39 -10.56 -4.25 9.70
C SER A 39 -9.51 -4.14 8.60
N ILE A 40 -8.63 -3.13 8.67
CA ILE A 40 -7.53 -2.95 7.72
C ILE A 40 -6.54 -4.11 7.88
N MET A 41 -6.09 -4.41 9.10
CA MET A 41 -5.16 -5.49 9.36
C MET A 41 -5.70 -6.84 8.91
N LYS A 42 -6.96 -7.16 9.24
CA LYS A 42 -7.62 -8.39 8.79
C LYS A 42 -7.64 -8.51 7.26
N ARG A 43 -7.98 -7.43 6.56
CA ARG A 43 -8.01 -7.44 5.08
C ARG A 43 -6.63 -7.61 4.46
N LEU A 44 -5.60 -7.08 5.12
CA LEU A 44 -4.20 -7.29 4.69
C LEU A 44 -3.77 -8.75 4.92
N GLU A 45 -4.17 -9.36 6.03
CA GLU A 45 -3.89 -10.77 6.34
C GLU A 45 -4.61 -11.71 5.37
N GLU A 46 -5.89 -11.47 5.09
CA GLU A 46 -6.68 -12.22 4.10
C GLU A 46 -6.03 -12.14 2.71
N ASN A 47 -5.53 -10.98 2.32
CA ASN A 47 -4.86 -10.81 1.03
C ASN A 47 -3.52 -11.55 0.96
N ASP A 48 -2.67 -11.49 2.00
CA ASP A 48 -1.41 -12.26 2.04
C ASP A 48 -1.68 -13.77 2.05
N ALA A 49 -2.74 -14.23 2.72
CA ALA A 49 -3.15 -15.63 2.71
C ALA A 49 -3.60 -16.08 1.31
N ASP A 50 -4.42 -15.28 0.62
CA ASP A 50 -4.88 -15.62 -0.73
C ASP A 50 -3.73 -15.65 -1.74
N LEU A 51 -2.83 -14.66 -1.71
CA LEU A 51 -1.65 -14.64 -2.58
C LEU A 51 -0.73 -15.84 -2.33
N LYS A 52 -0.52 -16.24 -1.06
CA LYS A 52 0.24 -17.45 -0.72
C LYS A 52 -0.42 -18.71 -1.27
N ARG A 53 -1.74 -18.82 -1.14
CA ARG A 53 -2.51 -19.96 -1.68
C ARG A 53 -2.34 -20.05 -3.19
N GLN A 54 -2.56 -18.95 -3.92
CA GLN A 54 -2.37 -18.90 -5.36
C GLN A 54 -0.93 -19.27 -5.76
N TYR A 55 0.06 -18.79 -5.01
CA TYR A 55 1.46 -19.13 -5.25
C TYR A 55 1.71 -20.64 -5.09
N GLN A 56 1.20 -21.25 -4.01
CA GLN A 56 1.31 -22.69 -3.79
C GLN A 56 0.62 -23.49 -4.90
N GLU A 57 -0.56 -23.08 -5.34
CA GLU A 57 -1.26 -23.71 -6.48
C GLU A 57 -0.43 -23.68 -7.77
N GLN A 58 0.28 -22.58 -8.05
CA GLN A 58 1.17 -22.53 -9.21
C GLN A 58 2.38 -23.45 -9.03
N LEU A 59 2.95 -23.55 -7.82
CA LEU A 59 4.07 -24.47 -7.56
C LEU A 59 3.65 -25.93 -7.74
N GLU A 60 2.46 -26.33 -7.30
CA GLU A 60 1.96 -27.68 -7.54
C GLU A 60 1.74 -27.94 -9.03
N LYS A 61 1.21 -26.95 -9.78
CA LYS A 61 1.13 -27.04 -11.25
C LYS A 61 2.49 -27.19 -11.91
N VAL A 62 3.52 -26.48 -11.45
CA VAL A 62 4.90 -26.63 -11.96
C VAL A 62 5.43 -28.05 -11.74
N LYS A 63 5.06 -28.68 -10.61
CA LYS A 63 5.47 -30.07 -10.30
C LYS A 63 4.70 -31.10 -11.14
N SER A 64 3.40 -30.88 -11.38
CA SER A 64 2.53 -31.83 -12.07
C SER A 64 2.50 -31.68 -13.59
N SER A 65 2.87 -30.52 -14.14
CA SER A 65 2.82 -30.22 -15.58
C SER A 65 4.18 -30.36 -16.27
N SER A 66 4.17 -30.40 -17.60
CA SER A 66 5.37 -30.44 -18.45
C SER A 66 5.26 -29.44 -19.62
N GLY A 67 6.39 -29.18 -20.30
CA GLY A 67 6.43 -28.29 -21.46
C GLY A 67 5.89 -26.87 -21.19
N ILE A 68 5.07 -26.38 -22.12
CA ILE A 68 4.53 -25.01 -22.12
C ILE A 68 3.71 -24.70 -20.87
N GLU A 69 2.95 -25.69 -20.36
CA GLU A 69 2.13 -25.50 -19.16
C GLU A 69 2.99 -25.29 -17.92
N LYS A 70 4.08 -26.07 -17.79
CA LYS A 70 5.05 -25.91 -16.71
C LYS A 70 5.71 -24.53 -16.76
N GLU A 71 6.12 -24.08 -17.95
CA GLU A 71 6.72 -22.75 -18.12
C GLU A 71 5.74 -21.62 -17.77
N SER A 72 4.47 -21.75 -18.18
CA SER A 72 3.41 -20.79 -17.85
C SER A 72 3.13 -20.74 -16.35
N ALA A 73 3.04 -21.90 -15.69
CA ALA A 73 2.87 -21.99 -14.24
C ALA A 73 4.08 -21.40 -13.50
N GLN A 74 5.30 -21.64 -13.97
CA GLN A 74 6.52 -21.09 -13.39
C GLN A 74 6.54 -19.55 -13.48
N LYS A 75 6.23 -18.99 -14.65
CA LYS A 75 6.12 -17.52 -14.84
C LYS A 75 5.09 -16.90 -13.88
N LYS A 76 3.94 -17.56 -13.70
CA LYS A 76 2.90 -17.11 -12.76
C LYS A 76 3.38 -17.20 -11.30
N ALA A 77 4.07 -18.27 -10.93
CA ALA A 77 4.65 -18.43 -9.60
C ALA A 77 5.68 -17.33 -9.31
N ASP A 78 6.57 -17.02 -10.26
CA ASP A 78 7.59 -15.98 -10.10
C ASP A 78 6.97 -14.57 -9.99
N ALA A 79 5.91 -14.29 -10.77
CA ALA A 79 5.16 -13.05 -10.67
C ALA A 79 4.48 -12.88 -9.29
N LEU A 80 3.79 -13.93 -8.81
CA LEU A 80 3.15 -13.94 -7.49
C LEU A 80 4.17 -13.77 -6.36
N LYS A 81 5.34 -14.43 -6.46
CA LYS A 81 6.43 -14.28 -5.49
C LYS A 81 6.90 -12.82 -5.39
N LEU A 82 7.08 -12.16 -6.54
CA LEU A 82 7.49 -10.76 -6.59
C LEU A 82 6.40 -9.84 -6.01
N GLU A 83 5.13 -10.11 -6.29
CA GLU A 83 4.01 -9.34 -5.77
C GLU A 83 3.90 -9.43 -4.24
N ILE A 84 4.00 -10.64 -3.68
CA ILE A 84 4.04 -10.87 -2.23
C ILE A 84 5.18 -10.08 -1.59
N GLN A 85 6.37 -10.08 -2.19
CA GLN A 85 7.50 -9.29 -1.68
C GLN A 85 7.22 -7.79 -1.69
N LYS A 86 6.66 -7.26 -2.78
CA LYS A 86 6.30 -5.83 -2.90
C LYS A 86 5.24 -5.43 -1.88
N ILE A 87 4.23 -6.26 -1.67
CA ILE A 87 3.16 -6.01 -0.69
C ILE A 87 3.72 -6.00 0.73
N ARG A 88 4.56 -6.98 1.09
CA ARG A 88 5.21 -7.01 2.41
C ARG A 88 6.11 -5.80 2.65
N ALA A 89 6.87 -5.38 1.64
CA ALA A 89 7.70 -4.18 1.75
C ALA A 89 6.84 -2.92 1.97
N ARG A 90 5.74 -2.78 1.22
CA ARG A 90 4.78 -1.67 1.40
C ARG A 90 4.12 -1.70 2.78
N HIS A 91 3.68 -2.85 3.25
CA HIS A 91 3.10 -2.99 4.59
C HIS A 91 4.08 -2.57 5.68
N LYS A 92 5.33 -3.05 5.59
CA LYS A 92 6.39 -2.65 6.52
C LYS A 92 6.62 -1.14 6.48
N GLN A 93 6.72 -0.54 5.30
CA GLN A 93 6.90 0.90 5.15
C GLN A 93 5.71 1.70 5.73
N THR A 94 4.48 1.27 5.48
CA THR A 94 3.27 1.90 6.02
C THR A 94 3.25 1.81 7.54
N GLN A 95 3.58 0.64 8.10
CA GLN A 95 3.66 0.44 9.55
C GLN A 95 4.73 1.36 10.18
N GLU A 96 5.91 1.48 9.58
CA GLU A 96 6.98 2.36 10.09
C GLU A 96 6.63 3.84 9.97
N ARG A 97 6.02 4.28 8.87
CA ARG A 97 5.50 5.67 8.74
C ARG A 97 4.51 5.99 9.84
N MET A 98 3.56 5.08 10.10
CA MET A 98 2.56 5.28 11.15
C MET A 98 3.20 5.33 12.55
N LYS A 99 4.13 4.43 12.87
CA LYS A 99 4.90 4.48 14.14
C LYS A 99 5.64 5.81 14.29
N SER A 100 6.29 6.30 13.23
CA SER A 100 7.07 7.54 13.25
C SER A 100 6.22 8.80 13.48
N ASN A 101 4.98 8.81 12.97
CA ASN A 101 4.05 9.91 13.20
C ASN A 101 3.52 9.88 14.64
N LEU A 102 3.26 8.69 15.20
CA LEU A 102 2.86 8.52 16.59
C LEU A 102 3.95 9.03 17.56
N THR A 103 5.22 8.67 17.34
CA THR A 103 6.34 9.09 18.19
C THR A 103 6.63 10.59 18.12
N LYS A 104 6.44 11.24 16.96
CA LYS A 104 6.52 12.70 16.85
C LYS A 104 5.42 13.41 17.64
N SER A 105 4.19 12.88 17.62
CA SER A 105 3.07 13.43 18.39
C SER A 105 3.22 13.31 19.91
N LEU A 106 4.00 12.32 20.38
CA LEU A 106 4.23 12.01 21.79
C LEU A 106 5.52 12.60 22.38
N SER A 107 6.32 13.32 21.59
CA SER A 107 7.52 13.99 22.13
C SER A 107 7.12 15.14 23.07
N PRO A 108 7.55 15.14 24.36
CA PRO A 108 7.31 16.26 25.25
C PRO A 108 8.04 17.47 24.68
N ARG A 109 7.31 18.51 24.28
CA ARG A 109 7.91 19.83 24.11
C ARG A 109 8.54 20.16 25.45
N LYS A 110 9.87 20.16 25.53
CA LYS A 110 10.58 20.86 26.59
C LYS A 110 10.18 22.33 26.45
N TYR A 111 9.19 22.74 27.23
CA TYR A 111 8.95 24.14 27.50
C TYR A 111 10.11 24.56 28.41
N CYS A 112 11.08 25.30 27.85
CA CYS A 112 12.02 26.04 28.67
C CYS A 112 11.19 27.07 29.46
N ALA A 113 11.22 26.94 30.79
CA ALA A 113 10.76 27.96 31.73
C ALA A 113 11.77 29.10 31.80
#